data_AF-A0A543G9P6-F1
#
_entry.id   AF-A0A543G9P6-F1
#
_cell.length_a   1.000
_cell.length_b   1.000
_cell.length_c   1.000
_cell.angle_alpha   90.00
_cell.angle_beta   90.00
_cell.angle_gamma   90.00
#
_symmetry.space_group_name_H-M   'P 1'
#
loop_
_entity.id
_entity.type
_entity.pdbx_description
1 polymer ?
#
loop_
_entity_poly.entity_id
_entity_poly.type
_entity_poly.pdbx_seq_one_letter_code
_entity_poly.pdbx_strand_id
1 'polypeptide(L)'
;MSAAREYKEVVAEIAAAAEALRERDRERAAELNRELVGLGEAMAHAEERAGLTRLGVELHWEAALEALWVESWMKLRPRPGPDRRADPSAIDELDAEVEARAAALLEATRRFWGLPRR
;
A
#
# COMPACT_ATOMS: atom_id res chain seq x y z
N MET A 1 13.42 35.30 55.67
CA MET A 1 12.40 34.59 54.85
C MET A 1 11.76 33.50 55.72
N SER A 2 10.46 33.21 55.58
CA SER A 2 9.79 32.17 56.38
C SER A 2 9.72 30.85 55.61
N ALA A 3 9.96 29.73 56.28
CA ALA A 3 9.89 28.38 55.70
C ALA A 3 8.55 28.09 55.01
N ALA A 4 7.45 28.70 55.49
CA ALA A 4 6.13 28.55 54.88
C ALA A 4 6.01 29.25 53.51
N ARG A 5 6.81 30.29 53.26
CA ARG A 5 6.84 31.00 51.98
C ARG A 5 7.66 30.21 50.95
N GLU A 6 8.83 29.75 51.36
CA GLU A 6 9.72 28.92 50.56
C GLU A 6 9.04 27.61 50.13
N TYR A 7 8.33 26.94 51.05
CA TYR A 7 7.51 25.77 50.72
C TYR A 7 6.47 26.06 49.63
N LYS A 8 5.76 27.19 49.73
CA LYS A 8 4.74 27.57 48.74
C LYS A 8 5.34 27.87 47.37
N GLU A 9 6.51 28.50 47.34
CA GLU A 9 7.24 28.80 46.10
C GLU A 9 7.67 27.51 45.40
N VAL A 10 8.30 26.57 46.12
CA VAL A 10 8.70 25.26 45.55
C VAL A 10 7.50 24.47 45.02
N VAL A 11 6.40 24.41 45.79
CA VAL A 11 5.19 23.70 45.36
C VAL A 11 4.57 24.35 44.11
N ALA A 12 4.59 25.69 44.03
CA ALA A 12 4.11 26.41 42.86
C ALA A 12 4.95 26.12 41.61
N GLU A 13 6.28 26.06 41.74
CA GLU A 13 7.19 25.70 40.65
C GLU A 13 6.96 24.28 40.14
N ILE A 14 6.79 23.32 41.06
CA ILE A 14 6.48 21.92 40.69
C ILE A 14 5.14 21.85 39.95
N ALA A 15 4.12 22.54 40.43
CA ALA A 15 2.81 22.58 39.78
C ALA A 15 2.89 23.19 38.37
N ALA A 16 3.64 24.28 38.21
CA ALA A 16 3.87 24.91 36.92
C ALA A 16 4.61 23.98 35.94
N ALA A 17 5.66 23.29 36.41
CA ALA A 17 6.39 22.32 35.61
C ALA A 17 5.51 21.13 35.17
N ALA A 18 4.67 20.63 36.07
CA ALA A 18 3.73 19.55 35.76
C ALA A 18 2.70 19.97 34.70
N GLU A 19 2.19 21.20 34.78
CA GLU A 19 1.23 21.70 33.79
C GLU A 19 1.89 21.97 32.44
N ALA A 20 3.12 22.50 32.43
CA ALA A 20 3.89 22.66 31.20
C ALA A 20 4.19 21.31 30.53
N LEU A 21 4.47 20.26 31.29
CA LEU A 21 4.65 18.91 30.76
C LEU A 21 3.35 18.38 30.14
N ARG A 22 2.21 18.55 30.83
CA ARG A 22 0.90 18.14 30.31
C ARG A 22 0.52 18.84 29.03
N GLU A 23 0.84 20.13 28.90
CA GLU A 23 0.59 20.87 27.66
C GLU A 23 1.39 20.27 26.50
N ARG A 24 2.69 20.04 26.71
CA ARG A 24 3.56 19.42 25.69
C ARG A 24 3.11 18.02 25.31
N ASP A 25 2.67 17.22 26.29
CA ASP A 25 2.13 15.89 26.02
C ASP A 25 0.83 15.97 25.21
N ARG A 26 -0.05 16.94 25.48
CA ARG A 26 -1.27 17.18 24.71
C ARG A 26 -0.95 17.59 23.26
N GLU A 27 0.01 18.49 23.07
CA GLU A 27 0.49 18.89 21.74
C GLU A 27 1.06 17.70 20.98
N ARG A 28 1.94 16.91 21.63
CA ARG A 28 2.57 15.74 20.99
C ARG A 28 1.55 14.65 20.66
N ALA A 29 0.57 14.41 21.53
CA ALA A 29 -0.52 13.48 21.26
C ALA A 29 -1.34 13.93 20.05
N ALA A 30 -1.61 15.23 19.91
CA ALA A 30 -2.33 15.77 18.76
C ALA A 30 -1.52 15.64 17.46
N GLU A 31 -0.20 15.83 17.51
CA GLU A 31 0.70 15.56 16.37
C GLU A 31 0.67 14.10 15.95
N LEU A 32 0.89 13.18 16.90
CA LEU A 32 0.88 11.74 16.64
C LEU A 32 -0.45 11.27 16.07
N ASN A 33 -1.57 11.83 16.53
CA ASN A 33 -2.88 11.50 15.99
C ASN A 33 -3.01 11.93 14.52
N ARG A 34 -2.47 13.09 14.13
CA ARG A 34 -2.45 13.51 12.72
C ARG A 34 -1.54 12.61 11.87
N GLU A 35 -0.37 12.25 12.38
CA GLU A 35 0.54 11.30 11.72
C GLU A 35 -0.13 9.95 11.49
N LEU A 36 -0.85 9.43 12.49
CA LEU A 36 -1.59 8.16 12.39
C LEU A 36 -2.71 8.19 11.36
N VAL A 37 -3.45 9.30 11.25
CA VAL A 37 -4.48 9.46 10.20
C VAL A 37 -3.84 9.39 8.82
N GLY A 38 -2.75 10.13 8.59
CA GLY A 38 -2.04 10.10 7.31
C GLY A 38 -1.47 8.72 6.96
N LEU A 39 -0.95 8.00 7.95
CA LEU A 39 -0.51 6.61 7.76
C LEU A 39 -1.68 5.67 7.43
N GLY A 40 -2.83 5.84 8.09
CA GLY A 40 -4.03 5.06 7.82
C GLY A 40 -4.54 5.25 6.39
N GLU A 41 -4.57 6.48 5.90
CA GLU A 41 -4.93 6.80 4.50
C GLU A 41 -3.95 6.17 3.51
N ALA A 42 -2.63 6.26 3.78
CA ALA A 42 -1.62 5.65 2.93
C ALA A 42 -1.74 4.12 2.87
N MET A 43 -2.03 3.47 4.00
CA MET A 43 -2.28 2.03 4.05
C MET A 43 -3.52 1.63 3.26
N ALA A 44 -4.64 2.35 3.44
CA ALA A 44 -5.88 2.06 2.71
C ALA A 44 -5.68 2.19 1.18
N HIS A 45 -4.94 3.22 0.74
CA HIS A 45 -4.62 3.39 -0.67
C HIS A 45 -3.73 2.26 -1.22
N ALA A 46 -2.73 1.82 -0.45
CA ALA A 46 -1.88 0.70 -0.84
C ALA A 46 -2.66 -0.62 -0.94
N GLU A 47 -3.60 -0.87 -0.03
CA GLU A 47 -4.49 -2.04 -0.07
C GLU A 47 -5.42 -2.02 -1.29
N GLU A 48 -6.03 -0.86 -1.59
CA GLU A 48 -6.87 -0.67 -2.77
C GLU A 48 -6.09 -0.98 -4.06
N ARG A 49 -4.89 -0.39 -4.21
CA ARG A 49 -4.00 -0.65 -5.34
C ARG A 49 -3.67 -2.13 -5.47
N ALA A 50 -3.26 -2.77 -4.39
CA ALA A 50 -2.93 -4.20 -4.39
C ALA A 50 -4.13 -5.09 -4.79
N GLY A 51 -5.35 -4.69 -4.41
CA GLY A 51 -6.59 -5.33 -4.81
C GLY A 51 -6.83 -5.21 -6.33
N LEU A 52 -6.71 -3.99 -6.87
CA LEU A 52 -6.91 -3.70 -8.29
C LEU A 52 -5.87 -4.41 -9.17
N THR A 53 -4.58 -4.36 -8.81
CA THR A 53 -3.52 -5.05 -9.56
C THR A 53 -3.75 -6.56 -9.60
N ARG A 54 -4.17 -7.16 -8.48
CA ARG A 54 -4.50 -8.59 -8.44
C ARG A 54 -5.66 -8.93 -9.35
N LEU A 55 -6.74 -8.14 -9.30
CA LEU A 55 -7.89 -8.32 -10.18
C LEU A 55 -7.49 -8.19 -11.65
N GLY A 56 -6.69 -7.19 -12.02
CA GLY A 56 -6.19 -7.00 -13.38
C GLY A 56 -5.39 -8.21 -13.88
N VAL A 57 -4.48 -8.74 -13.06
CA VAL A 57 -3.70 -9.95 -13.39
C VAL A 57 -4.61 -11.17 -13.63
N GLU A 58 -5.65 -11.37 -12.82
CA GLU A 58 -6.61 -12.46 -13.05
C GLU A 58 -7.38 -12.28 -14.36
N LEU A 59 -7.88 -11.07 -14.64
CA LEU A 59 -8.60 -10.78 -15.88
C LEU A 59 -7.72 -10.98 -17.12
N HIS A 60 -6.45 -10.56 -17.07
CA HIS A 60 -5.52 -10.79 -18.18
C HIS A 60 -5.20 -12.27 -18.38
N TRP A 61 -5.11 -13.04 -17.29
CA TRP A 61 -4.93 -14.48 -17.37
C TRP A 61 -6.14 -15.18 -18.00
N GLU A 62 -7.36 -14.85 -17.55
CA GLU A 62 -8.60 -15.36 -18.13
C GLU A 62 -8.72 -15.02 -19.62
N ALA A 63 -8.47 -13.76 -20.00
CA ALA A 63 -8.49 -13.34 -21.41
C ALA A 63 -7.48 -14.11 -22.27
N ALA A 64 -6.30 -14.41 -21.73
CA ALA A 64 -5.32 -15.25 -22.41
C ALA A 64 -5.79 -16.70 -22.56
N LEU A 65 -6.45 -17.27 -21.54
CA LEU A 65 -7.05 -18.61 -21.62
C LEU A 65 -8.17 -18.67 -22.68
N GLU A 66 -9.05 -17.66 -22.71
CA GLU A 66 -10.11 -17.56 -23.72
C GLU A 66 -9.54 -17.47 -25.13
N ALA A 67 -8.50 -16.66 -25.34
CA ALA A 67 -7.81 -16.56 -26.63
C ALA A 67 -7.16 -17.89 -27.04
N LEU A 68 -6.76 -18.72 -26.07
CA LEU A 68 -6.15 -20.03 -26.28
C LEU A 68 -7.17 -21.18 -26.27
N TRP A 69 -8.47 -20.91 -26.22
CA TRP A 69 -9.52 -21.93 -26.09
C TRP A 69 -9.53 -22.98 -27.21
N VAL A 70 -9.10 -22.59 -28.43
CA VAL A 70 -8.92 -23.52 -29.58
C VAL A 70 -7.86 -24.59 -29.28
N GLU A 71 -6.93 -24.30 -28.37
CA GLU A 71 -5.86 -25.18 -27.90
C GLU A 71 -6.19 -25.82 -26.54
N SER A 72 -7.47 -26.01 -26.22
CA SER A 72 -7.95 -26.64 -24.97
C SER A 72 -7.41 -28.05 -24.70
N TRP A 73 -6.73 -28.66 -25.68
CA TRP A 73 -5.99 -29.92 -25.54
C TRP A 73 -4.61 -29.76 -24.87
N MET A 74 -4.06 -28.54 -24.79
CA MET A 74 -2.82 -28.24 -24.06
C MET A 74 -3.10 -28.08 -22.56
N LYS A 75 -2.41 -28.87 -21.72
CA LYS A 75 -2.41 -28.66 -20.26
C LYS A 75 -1.66 -27.38 -19.92
N LEU A 76 -2.39 -26.27 -19.80
CA LEU A 76 -1.83 -25.03 -19.28
C LEU A 76 -1.51 -25.21 -17.78
N ARG A 77 -0.31 -24.77 -17.39
CA ARG A 77 0.07 -24.78 -15.97
C ARG A 77 -0.77 -23.74 -15.22
N PRO A 78 -1.06 -23.98 -13.93
CA PRO A 78 -1.77 -22.99 -13.11
C PRO A 78 -1.00 -21.66 -13.10
N ARG A 79 -1.75 -20.56 -12.99
CA ARG A 79 -1.21 -19.20 -12.93
C ARG A 79 -0.11 -19.15 -11.84
N PRO A 80 1.10 -18.64 -12.16
CA PRO A 80 2.14 -18.48 -11.15
C PRO A 80 1.67 -17.49 -10.07
N GLY A 81 1.94 -17.83 -8.81
CA GLY A 81 1.64 -16.98 -7.65
C GLY A 81 2.53 -15.73 -7.60
N PRO A 82 2.18 -14.75 -6.75
CA PRO A 82 2.97 -13.53 -6.61
C PRO A 82 4.37 -13.81 -6.03
N ASP A 83 5.37 -13.05 -6.46
CA ASP A 83 6.70 -13.09 -5.88
C ASP A 83 6.70 -12.44 -4.49
N ARG A 84 7.12 -13.19 -3.48
CA ARG A 84 7.20 -12.71 -2.08
C ARG A 84 8.47 -11.91 -1.79
N ARG A 85 9.41 -11.86 -2.73
CA ARG A 85 10.69 -11.15 -2.60
C ARG A 85 10.73 -9.83 -3.37
N ALA A 86 9.63 -9.47 -4.04
CA ALA A 86 9.52 -8.20 -4.76
C ALA A 86 9.75 -7.02 -3.79
N ASP A 87 10.46 -5.99 -4.27
CA ASP A 87 10.71 -4.77 -3.52
C ASP A 87 9.41 -3.97 -3.37
N PRO A 88 8.90 -3.74 -2.15
CA PRO A 88 7.68 -2.97 -1.94
C PRO A 88 7.77 -1.52 -2.42
N SER A 89 8.98 -0.96 -2.49
CA SER A 89 9.19 0.42 -2.93
C SER A 89 9.08 0.60 -4.44
N ALA A 90 9.15 -0.50 -5.21
CA ALA A 90 9.05 -0.49 -6.67
C ALA A 90 7.61 -0.61 -7.19
N ILE A 91 6.59 -0.35 -6.36
CA ILE A 91 5.17 -0.63 -6.69
C ILE A 91 4.70 0.06 -7.98
N ASP A 92 5.11 1.31 -8.21
CA ASP A 92 4.71 2.06 -9.41
C ASP A 92 5.35 1.48 -10.68
N GLU A 93 6.61 1.03 -10.59
CA GLU A 93 7.32 0.38 -11.70
C GLU A 93 6.71 -1.00 -11.99
N LEU A 94 6.39 -1.76 -10.94
CA LEU A 94 5.77 -3.09 -11.05
C LEU A 94 4.36 -3.02 -11.65
N ASP A 95 3.54 -2.04 -11.25
CA ASP A 95 2.21 -1.83 -11.83
C ASP A 95 2.30 -1.48 -13.33
N ALA A 96 3.22 -0.58 -13.71
CA ALA A 96 3.46 -0.27 -15.13
C ALA A 96 3.97 -1.49 -15.91
N GLU A 97 4.80 -2.32 -15.28
CA GLU A 97 5.25 -3.57 -15.89
C GLU A 97 4.10 -4.56 -16.08
N VAL A 98 3.17 -4.71 -15.13
CA VAL A 98 1.99 -5.58 -15.28
C VAL A 98 1.21 -5.21 -16.55
N GLU A 99 0.89 -3.93 -16.74
CA GLU A 99 0.17 -3.44 -17.93
C GLU A 99 0.94 -3.73 -19.24
N ALA A 100 2.25 -3.44 -19.24
CA ALA A 100 3.10 -3.70 -20.40
C ALA A 100 3.18 -5.21 -20.75
N ARG A 101 3.29 -6.07 -19.73
CA ARG A 101 3.36 -7.52 -19.90
C ARG A 101 2.03 -8.11 -20.32
N ALA A 102 0.91 -7.60 -19.81
CA ALA A 102 -0.43 -7.98 -20.23
C ALA A 102 -0.66 -7.66 -21.72
N ALA A 103 -0.28 -6.46 -22.16
CA ALA A 103 -0.33 -6.08 -23.56
C ALA A 103 0.55 -7.00 -24.44
N ALA A 104 1.75 -7.34 -23.96
CA ALA A 104 2.64 -8.26 -24.66
C ALA A 104 2.07 -9.69 -24.75
N LEU A 105 1.41 -10.17 -23.69
CA LEU A 105 0.76 -11.48 -23.67
C LEU A 105 -0.36 -11.56 -24.71
N LEU A 106 -1.24 -10.55 -24.74
CA LEU A 106 -2.31 -10.47 -25.74
C LEU A 106 -1.77 -10.34 -27.17
N GLU A 107 -0.68 -9.59 -27.35
CA GLU A 107 -0.04 -9.50 -28.67
C GLU A 107 0.59 -10.83 -29.08
N ALA A 108 1.19 -11.56 -28.16
CA ALA A 108 1.77 -12.87 -28.42
C ALA A 108 0.68 -13.88 -28.81
N THR A 109 -0.46 -13.92 -28.10
CA THR A 109 -1.58 -14.79 -28.46
C THR A 109 -2.15 -14.45 -29.84
N ARG A 110 -2.21 -13.16 -30.21
CA ARG A 110 -2.61 -12.72 -31.57
C ARG A 110 -1.61 -13.14 -32.65
N ARG A 111 -0.31 -12.96 -32.43
CA ARG A 111 0.75 -13.26 -33.44
C ARG A 111 0.93 -14.75 -33.67
N PHE A 112 0.82 -15.58 -32.64
CA PHE A 112 1.03 -17.02 -32.76
C PHE A 112 0.01 -17.68 -33.69
N TRP A 113 -1.15 -17.04 -33.94
CA TRP A 113 -2.28 -17.65 -34.64
C TRP A 113 -2.87 -16.85 -35.80
N GLY A 114 -2.28 -15.72 -36.19
CA GLY A 114 -2.69 -14.99 -37.40
C GLY A 114 -4.15 -14.50 -37.39
N LEU A 115 -4.70 -14.16 -36.22
CA LEU A 115 -6.05 -13.60 -36.12
C LEU A 115 -6.10 -12.21 -36.78
N PRO A 116 -7.03 -11.95 -37.73
CA PRO A 116 -7.07 -10.69 -38.46
C PRO A 116 -7.51 -9.54 -37.55
N ARG A 117 -6.87 -8.38 -37.72
CA ARG A 117 -7.26 -7.12 -37.07
C ARG A 117 -8.70 -6.80 -37.48
N ARG A 118 -9.60 -6.66 -36.51
CA ARG A 118 -10.88 -5.96 -36.70
C ARG A 118 -10.76 -4.57 -36.11
#